data_AF-A0A3Q3MKS6-F1
#
_entry.id   AF-A0A3Q3MKS6-F1
#
_cell.length_a   1.000
_cell.length_b   1.000
_cell.length_c   1.000
_cell.angle_alpha   90.00
_cell.angle_beta   90.00
_cell.angle_gamma   90.00
#
_symmetry.space_group_name_H-M   'P 1'
#
loop_
_entity.id
_entity.type
_entity.pdbx_description
1 polymer ?
#
loop_
_entity_poly.entity_id
_entity_poly.type
_entity_poly.pdbx_seq_one_letter_code
_entity_poly.pdbx_strand_id
1 'polypeptide(L)'
;MGSYLATTQEKCYDPHDTSLKFVDGEDVLDFLCEGFKSRRALMSCGHAVTPMSLTNWCRQILDEGESRFVCGQFGCNVEWTYDEVRKMALLTPEETSYFEKAIASNAASGSSGAKCPGCKSFMMRQDESDLCVCCSVCTAKKRQTFKFCWQCLREWKGPSPRSDHCENDGCSNESLKTLQTCPQIRIRYVDRKCPSIRACPTCGALLEHDRVSCRYVTCPRCKASFCFACLNLSKLCLTPSSYFTQCHVVPVQTSIPVWHKK
;
A
#
# COMPACT_ATOMS: atom_id res chain seq x y z
N MET A 1 -15.36 24.64 -15.14
CA MET A 1 -16.20 24.13 -16.24
C MET A 1 -16.17 22.62 -16.15
N GLY A 2 -17.26 22.02 -15.68
CA GLY A 2 -17.34 20.60 -15.33
C GLY A 2 -17.38 19.72 -16.58
N SER A 3 -16.46 18.76 -16.64
CA SER A 3 -16.33 17.80 -17.72
C SER A 3 -17.14 16.53 -17.39
N TYR A 4 -18.22 16.35 -18.15
CA TYR A 4 -18.78 15.08 -18.61
C TYR A 4 -18.99 13.95 -17.58
N LEU A 5 -20.13 13.98 -16.89
CA LEU A 5 -20.77 12.75 -16.40
C LEU A 5 -21.34 12.00 -17.62
N ALA A 6 -20.60 11.01 -18.10
CA ALA A 6 -21.21 9.92 -18.84
C ALA A 6 -22.22 9.27 -17.89
N THR A 7 -23.51 9.26 -18.27
CA THR A 7 -24.59 8.62 -17.53
C THR A 7 -24.36 7.10 -17.51
N THR A 8 -23.57 6.61 -16.56
CA THR A 8 -23.56 5.20 -16.20
C THR A 8 -24.90 4.88 -15.58
N GLN A 9 -25.68 4.01 -16.24
CA GLN A 9 -26.93 3.50 -15.72
C GLN A 9 -26.73 2.95 -14.31
N GLU A 10 -27.56 3.39 -13.36
CA GLU A 10 -27.47 2.95 -11.97
C GLU A 10 -27.72 1.44 -11.85
N LYS A 11 -26.75 0.72 -11.27
CA LYS A 11 -26.83 -0.74 -11.10
C LYS A 11 -27.78 -1.09 -9.97
N CYS A 12 -28.76 -1.95 -10.27
CA CYS A 12 -29.74 -2.42 -9.30
C CYS A 12 -29.76 -3.94 -9.20
N TYR A 13 -29.82 -4.48 -7.97
CA TYR A 13 -30.12 -5.89 -7.76
C TYR A 13 -31.50 -6.26 -8.34
N ASP A 14 -31.62 -7.49 -8.84
CA ASP A 14 -32.92 -8.07 -9.14
C ASP A 14 -33.68 -8.36 -7.83
N PRO A 15 -34.88 -7.78 -7.62
CA PRO A 15 -35.74 -8.09 -6.48
C PRO A 15 -36.01 -9.58 -6.22
N HIS A 16 -35.88 -10.43 -7.24
CA HIS A 16 -36.16 -11.87 -7.18
C HIS A 16 -34.89 -12.72 -7.05
N ASP A 17 -33.70 -12.12 -6.94
CA ASP A 17 -32.46 -12.87 -6.73
C ASP A 17 -32.43 -13.49 -5.33
N THR A 18 -32.77 -14.78 -5.27
CA THR A 18 -32.80 -15.57 -4.02
C THR A 18 -31.41 -15.84 -3.44
N SER A 19 -30.34 -15.56 -4.19
CA SER A 19 -28.96 -15.70 -3.72
C SER A 19 -28.49 -14.50 -2.90
N LEU A 20 -29.31 -13.45 -2.80
CA LEU A 20 -29.06 -12.24 -2.03
C LEU A 20 -30.02 -12.16 -0.84
N LYS A 21 -29.52 -11.65 0.30
CA LYS A 21 -30.35 -11.37 1.47
C LYS A 21 -30.62 -9.87 1.57
N PHE A 22 -31.78 -9.45 1.07
CA PHE A 22 -32.22 -8.06 1.15
C PHE A 22 -32.63 -7.67 2.57
N VAL A 23 -32.31 -6.43 2.94
CA VAL A 23 -32.61 -5.86 4.26
C VAL A 23 -32.96 -4.38 4.16
N ASP A 24 -33.71 -3.89 5.14
CA ASP A 24 -34.05 -2.47 5.30
C ASP A 24 -32.99 -1.68 6.09
N GLY A 25 -31.81 -2.28 6.33
CA GLY A 25 -30.69 -1.62 7.01
C GLY A 25 -30.12 -0.45 6.20
N GLU A 26 -29.39 0.45 6.86
CA GLU A 26 -28.71 1.56 6.21
C GLU A 26 -27.57 1.07 5.31
N ASP A 27 -27.37 1.76 4.18
CA ASP A 27 -26.22 1.51 3.32
C ASP A 27 -24.98 2.15 3.96
N VAL A 28 -24.15 1.33 4.58
CA VAL A 28 -23.00 1.81 5.35
C VAL A 28 -21.89 2.40 4.46
N LEU A 29 -21.98 2.24 3.13
CA LEU A 29 -20.99 2.73 2.18
C LEU A 29 -21.47 3.95 1.39
N ASP A 30 -22.71 4.39 1.58
CA ASP A 30 -23.23 5.63 0.97
C ASP A 30 -22.84 6.87 1.80
N PHE A 31 -21.53 7.08 1.97
CA PHE A 31 -20.97 8.15 2.81
C PHE A 31 -21.35 9.56 2.35
N LEU A 32 -21.62 9.71 1.05
CA LEU A 32 -22.01 10.98 0.43
C LEU A 32 -23.54 11.18 0.41
N CYS A 33 -24.30 10.22 0.95
CA CYS A 33 -25.76 10.20 0.94
C CYS A 33 -26.32 10.41 -0.48
N GLU A 34 -25.71 9.75 -1.47
CA GLU A 34 -26.11 9.83 -2.88
C GLU A 34 -27.53 9.28 -3.09
N GLY A 35 -28.02 8.45 -2.17
CA GLY A 35 -29.41 8.01 -2.15
C GLY A 35 -29.70 7.00 -3.26
N PHE A 36 -28.79 6.03 -3.45
CA PHE A 36 -28.93 4.98 -4.45
C PHE A 36 -30.28 4.26 -4.32
N LYS A 37 -30.94 4.09 -5.47
CA LYS A 37 -32.30 3.54 -5.62
C LYS A 37 -32.35 2.04 -5.44
N SER A 38 -31.23 1.34 -5.59
CA SER A 38 -31.21 -0.11 -5.45
C SER A 38 -31.57 -0.56 -4.03
N ARG A 39 -32.11 -1.77 -3.90
CA ARG A 39 -32.27 -2.44 -2.61
C ARG A 39 -30.90 -2.67 -1.97
N ARG A 40 -30.89 -2.86 -0.66
CA ARG A 40 -29.67 -3.13 0.10
C ARG A 40 -29.60 -4.62 0.39
N ALA A 41 -28.44 -5.21 0.12
CA ALA A 41 -28.18 -6.62 0.38
C ALA A 41 -27.07 -6.76 1.41
N LEU A 42 -27.14 -7.81 2.22
CA LEU A 42 -26.12 -8.08 3.24
C LEU A 42 -24.85 -8.65 2.63
N MET A 43 -23.73 -8.04 2.99
CA MET A 43 -22.40 -8.62 2.83
C MET A 43 -22.14 -9.68 3.91
N SER A 44 -21.10 -10.50 3.72
CA SER A 44 -20.65 -11.53 4.67
C SER A 44 -20.26 -10.98 6.04
N CYS A 45 -19.93 -9.69 6.13
CA CYS A 45 -19.66 -8.98 7.38
C CYS A 45 -20.92 -8.56 8.15
N GLY A 46 -22.11 -8.77 7.59
CA GLY A 46 -23.39 -8.39 8.19
C GLY A 46 -23.85 -6.96 7.93
N HIS A 47 -23.10 -6.18 7.14
CA HIS A 47 -23.51 -4.83 6.76
C HIS A 47 -24.22 -4.80 5.41
N ALA A 48 -25.15 -3.87 5.27
CA ALA A 48 -25.98 -3.72 4.07
C ALA A 48 -25.34 -2.71 3.10
N VAL A 49 -25.38 -3.02 1.81
CA VAL A 49 -24.81 -2.19 0.74
C VAL A 49 -25.69 -2.21 -0.51
N THR A 50 -25.59 -1.17 -1.33
CA THR A 50 -26.07 -1.17 -2.72
C THR A 50 -24.95 -1.54 -3.69
N PRO A 51 -25.25 -1.94 -4.94
CA PRO A 51 -24.21 -2.25 -5.91
C PRO A 51 -23.32 -1.04 -6.19
N MET A 52 -23.90 0.17 -6.20
CA MET A 52 -23.17 1.38 -6.51
C MET A 52 -22.25 1.83 -5.38
N SER A 53 -22.75 1.90 -4.14
CA SER A 53 -21.92 2.28 -3.00
C SER A 53 -20.73 1.33 -2.81
N LEU A 54 -20.96 0.03 -2.97
CA LEU A 54 -19.90 -0.98 -2.91
C LEU A 54 -18.88 -0.80 -4.05
N THR A 55 -19.33 -0.52 -5.27
CA THR A 55 -18.43 -0.25 -6.40
C THR A 55 -17.54 0.95 -6.12
N ASN A 56 -18.13 2.06 -5.66
CA ASN A 56 -17.41 3.31 -5.38
C ASN A 56 -16.37 3.08 -4.28
N TRP A 57 -16.76 2.42 -3.19
CA TRP A 57 -15.87 2.06 -2.10
C TRP A 57 -14.70 1.18 -2.54
N CYS A 58 -14.98 0.10 -3.28
CA CYS A 58 -13.92 -0.80 -3.73
C CYS A 58 -13.00 -0.16 -4.78
N ARG A 59 -13.50 0.76 -5.62
CA ARG A 59 -12.64 1.57 -6.50
C ARG A 59 -11.70 2.46 -5.70
N GLN A 60 -12.20 3.13 -4.67
CA GLN A 60 -11.37 3.96 -3.80
C GLN A 60 -10.24 3.15 -3.15
N ILE A 61 -10.53 1.95 -2.64
CA ILE A 61 -9.51 1.03 -2.11
C ILE A 61 -8.42 0.75 -3.15
N LEU A 62 -8.81 0.48 -4.39
CA LEU A 62 -7.88 0.20 -5.49
C LEU A 62 -7.08 1.45 -5.91
N ASP A 63 -7.71 2.62 -5.98
CA ASP A 63 -7.03 3.87 -6.31
C ASP A 63 -6.05 4.32 -5.21
N GLU A 64 -6.32 3.94 -3.95
CA GLU A 64 -5.40 4.09 -2.80
C GLU A 64 -4.23 3.07 -2.82
N GLY A 65 -4.20 2.16 -3.80
CA GLY A 65 -3.11 1.20 -4.01
C GLY A 65 -3.24 -0.09 -3.20
N GLU A 66 -4.38 -0.34 -2.55
CA GLU A 66 -4.65 -1.58 -1.83
C GLU A 66 -5.16 -2.68 -2.79
N SER A 67 -5.04 -3.94 -2.38
CA SER A 67 -5.51 -5.11 -3.16
C SER A 67 -6.49 -5.99 -2.40
N ARG A 68 -6.84 -5.62 -1.16
CA ARG A 68 -7.74 -6.34 -0.28
C ARG A 68 -8.98 -5.49 -0.03
N PHE A 69 -10.16 -6.08 -0.22
CA PHE A 69 -11.42 -5.38 -0.03
C PHE A 69 -11.90 -5.58 1.41
N VAL A 70 -12.04 -4.50 2.16
CA VAL A 70 -12.49 -4.53 3.55
C VAL A 70 -13.74 -3.69 3.72
N CYS A 71 -14.55 -4.02 4.73
CA CYS A 71 -15.71 -3.22 5.08
C CYS A 71 -15.31 -1.80 5.49
N GLY A 72 -15.99 -0.79 4.93
CA GLY A 72 -15.78 0.63 5.27
C GLY A 72 -16.46 1.10 6.56
N GLN A 73 -17.27 0.25 7.20
CA GLN A 73 -17.99 0.63 8.42
C GLN A 73 -17.04 0.73 9.62
N PHE A 74 -17.19 1.79 10.40
CA PHE A 74 -16.36 2.01 11.58
C PHE A 74 -16.41 0.82 12.55
N GLY A 75 -15.24 0.27 12.88
CA GLY A 75 -15.12 -0.88 13.77
C GLY A 75 -15.29 -2.25 13.10
N CYS A 76 -15.57 -2.31 11.79
CA CYS A 76 -15.58 -3.56 11.03
C CYS A 76 -14.28 -3.71 10.22
N ASN A 77 -13.59 -4.85 10.38
CA ASN A 77 -12.36 -5.16 9.64
C ASN A 77 -12.48 -6.46 8.84
N VAL A 78 -13.71 -6.90 8.56
CA VAL A 78 -13.94 -8.11 7.78
C VAL A 78 -13.53 -7.86 6.34
N GLU A 79 -12.73 -8.78 5.81
CA GLU A 79 -12.30 -8.79 4.41
C GLU A 79 -13.29 -9.58 3.55
N TRP A 80 -13.64 -9.02 2.40
CA TRP A 80 -14.50 -9.64 1.40
C TRP A 80 -13.66 -10.28 0.30
N THR A 81 -14.11 -11.42 -0.22
CA THR A 81 -13.47 -12.03 -1.38
C THR A 81 -13.79 -11.21 -2.64
N TYR A 82 -12.91 -11.27 -3.65
CA TYR A 82 -13.20 -10.59 -4.92
C TYR A 82 -14.45 -11.15 -5.61
N ASP A 83 -14.76 -12.44 -5.44
CA ASP A 83 -15.99 -13.05 -5.95
C ASP A 83 -17.24 -12.47 -5.29
N GLU A 84 -17.20 -12.26 -3.96
CA GLU A 84 -18.27 -11.58 -3.24
C GLU A 84 -18.44 -10.15 -3.75
N VAL A 85 -17.34 -9.38 -3.85
CA VAL A 85 -17.38 -8.01 -4.36
C VAL A 85 -17.95 -7.97 -5.78
N ARG A 86 -17.47 -8.83 -6.68
CA ARG A 86 -17.93 -8.88 -8.08
C ARG A 86 -19.43 -9.14 -8.17
N LYS A 87 -19.93 -10.10 -7.37
CA LYS A 87 -21.35 -10.44 -7.30
C LYS A 87 -22.18 -9.28 -6.74
N MET A 88 -21.80 -8.77 -5.58
CA MET A 88 -22.59 -7.77 -4.84
C MET A 88 -22.54 -6.39 -5.50
N ALA A 89 -21.41 -6.02 -6.08
CA ALA A 89 -21.27 -4.76 -6.80
C ALA A 89 -21.88 -4.78 -8.21
N LEU A 90 -22.35 -5.95 -8.68
CA LEU A 90 -22.82 -6.17 -10.05
C LEU A 90 -21.82 -5.63 -11.09
N LEU A 91 -20.52 -5.92 -10.91
CA LEU A 91 -19.48 -5.33 -11.74
C LEU A 91 -19.72 -5.66 -13.22
N THR A 92 -19.70 -4.63 -14.07
CA THR A 92 -19.76 -4.85 -15.52
C THR A 92 -18.46 -5.49 -16.03
N PRO A 93 -18.40 -6.01 -17.26
CA PRO A 93 -17.16 -6.51 -17.83
C PRO A 93 -16.02 -5.49 -17.83
N GLU A 94 -16.34 -4.21 -18.09
CA GLU A 94 -15.38 -3.11 -18.08
C GLU A 94 -14.85 -2.86 -16.66
N GLU A 95 -15.74 -2.86 -15.67
CA GLU A 95 -15.35 -2.69 -14.26
C GLU A 95 -14.54 -3.88 -13.78
N THR A 96 -14.96 -5.10 -14.10
CA THR A 96 -14.23 -6.33 -13.79
C THR A 96 -12.81 -6.27 -14.36
N SER A 97 -12.66 -5.84 -15.62
CA SER A 97 -11.34 -5.67 -16.24
C SER A 97 -10.49 -4.61 -15.54
N TYR A 98 -11.09 -3.49 -15.13
CA TYR A 98 -10.39 -2.45 -14.35
C TYR A 98 -9.98 -2.98 -12.97
N PHE A 99 -10.89 -3.63 -12.23
CA PHE A 99 -10.62 -4.20 -10.91
C PHE A 99 -9.50 -5.23 -10.98
N GLU A 100 -9.55 -6.19 -11.91
CA GLU A 100 -8.50 -7.21 -12.07
C GLU A 100 -7.14 -6.60 -12.39
N LYS A 101 -7.08 -5.61 -13.28
CA LYS A 101 -5.84 -4.87 -13.59
C LYS A 101 -5.31 -4.12 -12.38
N ALA A 102 -6.19 -3.43 -11.65
CA ALA A 102 -5.82 -2.68 -10.46
C ALA A 102 -5.35 -3.60 -9.33
N ILE A 103 -6.05 -4.71 -9.05
CA ILE A 103 -5.64 -5.73 -8.10
C ILE A 103 -4.26 -6.29 -8.47
N ALA A 104 -4.06 -6.66 -9.74
CA ALA A 104 -2.77 -7.17 -10.20
C ALA A 104 -1.65 -6.13 -10.06
N SER A 105 -1.92 -4.87 -10.41
CA SER A 105 -0.99 -3.75 -10.28
C SER A 105 -0.67 -3.43 -8.82
N ASN A 106 -1.67 -3.46 -7.94
CA ASN A 106 -1.54 -3.14 -6.53
C ASN A 106 -0.89 -4.28 -5.75
N ALA A 107 -1.19 -5.54 -6.09
CA ALA A 107 -0.44 -6.70 -5.60
C ALA A 107 1.03 -6.61 -6.04
N ALA A 108 1.27 -6.18 -7.29
CA ALA A 108 2.59 -5.90 -7.82
C ALA A 108 3.29 -4.67 -7.22
N SER A 109 2.56 -3.79 -6.51
CA SER A 109 3.08 -2.54 -5.92
C SER A 109 3.19 -2.59 -4.39
N GLY A 110 2.35 -3.40 -3.72
CA GLY A 110 2.44 -3.71 -2.27
C GLY A 110 3.62 -4.63 -1.92
N SER A 111 4.23 -5.20 -2.96
CA SER A 111 5.53 -5.86 -2.93
C SER A 111 6.40 -5.22 -4.01
N SER A 112 7.67 -4.97 -3.73
CA SER A 112 8.61 -4.46 -4.71
C SER A 112 8.70 -5.45 -5.88
N GLY A 113 7.92 -5.24 -6.94
CA GLY A 113 8.04 -5.96 -8.20
C GLY A 113 8.74 -5.09 -9.24
N ALA A 114 9.58 -5.71 -10.08
CA ALA A 114 10.35 -5.00 -11.09
C ALA A 114 10.28 -5.73 -12.43
N LYS A 115 10.36 -4.98 -13.53
CA LYS A 115 10.45 -5.56 -14.87
C LYS A 115 11.90 -5.90 -15.19
N CYS A 116 12.14 -7.12 -15.68
CA CYS A 116 13.44 -7.52 -16.17
C CYS A 116 13.91 -6.58 -17.30
N PRO A 117 15.14 -6.04 -17.27
CA PRO A 117 15.61 -5.13 -18.32
C PRO A 117 15.72 -5.77 -19.70
N GLY A 118 15.96 -7.10 -19.76
CA GLY A 118 16.05 -7.86 -20.99
C GLY A 118 14.69 -8.20 -21.59
N CYS A 119 13.94 -9.13 -20.98
CA CYS A 119 12.70 -9.66 -21.55
C CYS A 119 11.42 -8.91 -21.14
N LYS A 120 11.52 -7.88 -20.27
CA LYS A 120 10.40 -7.10 -19.73
C LYS A 120 9.38 -7.89 -18.90
N SER A 121 9.62 -9.19 -18.66
CA SER A 121 8.82 -10.00 -17.74
C SER A 121 8.80 -9.37 -16.35
N PHE A 122 7.63 -9.37 -15.73
CA PHE A 122 7.47 -8.94 -14.36
C PHE A 122 8.09 -9.98 -13.42
N MET A 123 8.92 -9.50 -12.49
CA MET A 123 9.68 -10.32 -11.56
C MET A 123 9.35 -9.90 -10.15
N MET A 124 9.47 -10.87 -9.24
CA MET A 124 9.35 -10.71 -7.80
C MET A 124 10.63 -11.20 -7.17
N ARG A 125 11.19 -10.47 -6.21
CA ARG A 125 12.32 -10.93 -5.40
C ARG A 125 11.80 -11.59 -4.12
N GLN A 126 12.39 -12.72 -3.74
CA GLN A 126 12.04 -13.42 -2.50
C GLN A 126 12.66 -12.75 -1.27
N ASP A 127 13.90 -12.27 -1.42
CA ASP A 127 14.64 -11.55 -0.41
C ASP A 127 14.75 -10.07 -0.84
N GLU A 128 14.26 -9.14 -0.02
CA GLU A 128 14.36 -7.71 -0.31
C GLU A 128 15.79 -7.16 -0.20
N SER A 129 16.68 -7.88 0.49
CA SER A 129 18.10 -7.57 0.62
C SER A 129 18.94 -8.06 -0.56
N ASP A 130 18.46 -9.07 -1.29
CA ASP A 130 19.10 -9.55 -2.51
C ASP A 130 18.75 -8.63 -3.70
N LEU A 131 19.71 -7.77 -4.05
CA LEU A 131 19.59 -6.91 -5.23
C LEU A 131 20.02 -7.62 -6.52
N CYS A 132 20.59 -8.83 -6.45
CA CYS A 132 21.15 -9.58 -7.58
C CYS A 132 20.16 -10.61 -8.13
N VAL A 133 19.20 -10.14 -8.91
CA VAL A 133 18.09 -10.99 -9.35
C VAL A 133 18.39 -11.72 -10.66
N CYS A 134 18.18 -13.03 -10.66
CA CYS A 134 18.30 -13.89 -11.84
C CYS A 134 16.98 -13.95 -12.62
N CYS A 135 17.02 -13.68 -13.93
CA CYS A 135 15.86 -13.87 -14.80
C CYS A 135 15.91 -15.24 -15.48
N SER A 136 15.01 -16.15 -15.13
CA SER A 136 14.92 -17.49 -15.70
C SER A 136 14.63 -17.46 -17.22
N VAL A 137 13.77 -16.56 -17.68
CA VAL A 137 13.42 -16.40 -19.11
C VAL A 137 14.63 -15.98 -19.94
N CYS A 138 15.34 -14.92 -19.52
CA CYS A 138 16.55 -14.47 -20.20
C CYS A 138 17.65 -15.53 -20.12
N THR A 139 17.78 -16.21 -18.98
CA THR A 139 18.77 -17.27 -18.78
C THR A 139 18.55 -18.44 -19.74
N ALA A 140 17.30 -18.89 -19.89
CA ALA A 140 16.93 -19.94 -20.83
C ALA A 140 17.15 -19.51 -22.29
N LYS A 141 16.71 -18.29 -22.66
CA LYS A 141 16.86 -17.76 -24.04
C LYS A 141 18.33 -17.58 -24.44
N LYS A 142 19.16 -17.09 -23.53
CA LYS A 142 20.59 -16.84 -23.79
C LYS A 142 21.47 -18.07 -23.56
N ARG A 143 20.93 -19.15 -22.97
CA ARG A 143 21.69 -20.30 -22.45
C ARG A 143 22.85 -19.88 -21.54
N GLN A 144 22.70 -18.74 -20.86
CA GLN A 144 23.70 -18.13 -19.99
C GLN A 144 22.97 -17.41 -18.87
N THR A 145 23.46 -17.55 -17.64
CA THR A 145 22.90 -16.89 -16.45
C THR A 145 22.80 -15.38 -16.68
N PHE A 146 21.57 -14.86 -16.65
CA PHE A 146 21.30 -13.44 -16.76
C PHE A 146 20.83 -12.89 -15.42
N LYS A 147 21.66 -12.03 -14.81
CA LYS A 147 21.39 -11.36 -13.55
C LYS A 147 21.34 -9.85 -13.75
N PHE A 148 20.49 -9.18 -12.99
CA PHE A 148 20.37 -7.73 -13.01
C PHE A 148 20.24 -7.16 -11.59
N CYS A 149 20.63 -5.91 -11.43
CA CYS A 149 20.48 -5.17 -10.18
C CYS A 149 19.03 -4.71 -10.00
N TRP A 150 18.42 -5.05 -8.87
CA TRP A 150 17.05 -4.67 -8.54
C TRP A 150 16.85 -3.15 -8.40
N GLN A 151 17.86 -2.42 -7.96
CA GLN A 151 17.77 -0.97 -7.77
C GLN A 151 17.83 -0.19 -9.08
N CYS A 152 18.89 -0.40 -9.86
CA CYS A 152 19.09 0.38 -11.09
C CYS A 152 18.56 -0.30 -12.36
N LEU A 153 18.04 -1.53 -12.24
CA LEU A 153 17.50 -2.32 -13.35
C LEU A 153 18.47 -2.47 -14.54
N ARG A 154 19.78 -2.54 -14.25
CA ARG A 154 20.84 -2.81 -15.22
C ARG A 154 21.43 -4.19 -14.96
N GLU A 155 22.10 -4.76 -15.97
CA GLU A 155 22.83 -6.02 -15.82
C GLU A 155 23.76 -5.96 -14.61
N TRP A 156 23.86 -7.07 -13.89
CA TRP A 156 24.60 -7.11 -12.63
C TRP A 156 26.10 -6.93 -12.89
N LYS A 157 26.70 -5.94 -12.24
CA LYS A 157 28.15 -5.74 -12.19
C LYS A 157 28.63 -5.96 -10.76
N GLY A 158 29.63 -6.82 -10.58
CA GLY A 158 30.26 -7.08 -9.28
C GLY A 158 30.57 -8.57 -9.07
N PRO A 159 31.43 -8.88 -8.08
CA PRO A 159 31.86 -10.25 -7.81
C PRO A 159 30.74 -11.10 -7.21
N SER A 160 30.66 -12.37 -7.62
CA SER A 160 29.84 -13.39 -6.96
C SER A 160 30.55 -13.85 -5.67
N PRO A 161 29.86 -14.11 -4.54
CA PRO A 161 28.41 -14.20 -4.36
C PRO A 161 27.74 -12.91 -3.85
N ARG A 162 28.34 -11.73 -4.04
CA ARG A 162 27.80 -10.48 -3.51
C ARG A 162 26.42 -10.15 -4.12
N SER A 163 25.48 -9.73 -3.29
CA SER A 163 24.09 -9.46 -3.67
C SER A 163 23.51 -8.17 -3.08
N ASP A 164 24.17 -7.56 -2.11
CA ASP A 164 23.69 -6.38 -1.37
C ASP A 164 23.89 -5.05 -2.12
N HIS A 165 24.81 -5.00 -3.10
CA HIS A 165 25.00 -3.86 -4.00
C HIS A 165 25.72 -4.25 -5.31
N CYS A 166 25.44 -3.50 -6.39
CA CYS A 166 26.13 -3.64 -7.67
C CYS A 166 27.15 -2.51 -7.91
N GLU A 167 28.07 -2.72 -8.85
CA GLU A 167 29.13 -1.79 -9.26
C GLU A 167 28.73 -0.97 -10.49
N ASN A 168 27.43 -0.84 -10.74
CA ASN A 168 26.98 0.03 -11.82
C ASN A 168 27.14 1.51 -11.39
N ASP A 169 27.80 2.31 -12.22
CA ASP A 169 27.98 3.74 -11.98
C ASP A 169 26.64 4.44 -11.72
N GLY A 170 26.58 5.20 -10.62
CA GLY A 170 25.37 5.92 -10.19
C GLY A 170 24.25 5.03 -9.64
N CYS A 171 24.49 3.73 -9.38
CA CYS A 171 23.52 2.91 -8.67
C CYS A 171 23.42 3.33 -7.20
N SER A 172 22.21 3.63 -6.75
CA SER A 172 21.95 4.07 -5.39
C SER A 172 20.54 3.71 -4.97
N ASN A 173 20.34 3.54 -3.67
CA ASN A 173 19.01 3.40 -3.13
C ASN A 173 18.33 4.78 -3.08
N GLU A 174 17.37 5.02 -3.97
CA GLU A 174 16.64 6.30 -4.04
C GLU A 174 15.93 6.63 -2.71
N SER A 175 15.43 5.64 -1.99
CA SER A 175 14.84 5.86 -0.68
C SER A 175 15.87 6.35 0.34
N LEU A 176 17.10 5.84 0.33
CA LEU A 176 18.19 6.37 1.17
C LEU A 176 18.60 7.79 0.75
N LYS A 177 18.64 8.08 -0.55
CA LYS A 177 18.86 9.44 -1.04
C LYS A 177 17.78 10.39 -0.53
N THR A 178 16.51 10.03 -0.65
CA THR A 178 15.39 10.83 -0.13
C THR A 178 15.54 11.09 1.36
N LEU A 179 15.90 10.08 2.16
CA LEU A 179 16.15 10.25 3.59
C LEU A 179 17.31 11.24 3.86
N GLN A 180 18.40 11.15 3.09
CA GLN A 180 19.58 12.00 3.22
C GLN A 180 19.33 13.45 2.80
N THR A 181 18.53 13.68 1.76
CA THR A 181 18.30 15.01 1.18
C THR A 181 17.03 15.70 1.66
N CYS A 182 16.17 15.01 2.42
CA CYS A 182 14.92 15.59 2.89
C CYS A 182 15.14 16.83 3.78
N PRO A 183 14.25 17.84 3.70
CA PRO A 183 14.37 19.04 4.50
C PRO A 183 14.20 18.75 5.99
N GLN A 184 14.72 19.64 6.83
CA GLN A 184 14.55 19.58 8.27
C GLN A 184 13.30 20.37 8.70
N ILE A 185 12.43 19.77 9.51
CA ILE A 185 11.19 20.36 10.03
C ILE A 185 11.24 20.52 11.55
N ARG A 186 10.31 21.33 12.08
CA ARG A 186 10.04 21.41 13.52
C ARG A 186 8.75 20.64 13.81
N ILE A 187 8.77 19.82 14.85
CA ILE A 187 7.62 19.07 15.34
C ILE A 187 7.26 19.62 16.72
N ARG A 188 5.97 19.76 17.04
CA ARG A 188 5.53 20.27 18.35
C ARG A 188 6.10 19.37 19.47
N TYR A 189 6.58 19.99 20.55
CA TYR A 189 7.15 19.32 21.71
C TYR A 189 8.43 18.50 21.43
N VAL A 190 9.14 18.80 20.35
CA VAL A 190 10.47 18.26 20.03
C VAL A 190 11.45 19.44 19.95
N ASP A 191 12.49 19.44 20.80
CA ASP A 191 13.40 20.59 20.93
C ASP A 191 14.26 20.84 19.68
N ARG A 192 14.54 19.79 18.93
CA ARG A 192 15.45 19.83 17.78
C ARG A 192 14.69 19.68 16.47
N LYS A 193 15.30 20.19 15.40
CA LYS A 193 14.82 19.91 14.04
C LYS A 193 14.92 18.42 13.75
N CYS A 194 13.94 17.89 13.03
CA CYS A 194 13.84 16.49 12.62
C CYS A 194 13.82 16.42 11.10
N PRO A 195 14.38 15.37 10.46
CA PRO A 195 14.15 15.09 9.05
C PRO A 195 12.65 15.09 8.75
N SER A 196 12.21 15.66 7.60
CA SER A 196 10.80 15.68 7.22
C SER A 196 10.29 14.31 6.81
N ILE A 197 11.19 13.45 6.34
CA ILE A 197 10.91 12.09 5.92
C ILE A 197 11.70 11.12 6.79
N ARG A 198 11.05 10.06 7.27
CA ARG A 198 11.70 8.94 7.96
C ARG A 198 11.17 7.61 7.44
N ALA A 199 12.02 6.58 7.46
CA ALA A 199 11.58 5.22 7.19
C ALA A 199 10.98 4.59 8.47
N CYS A 200 9.87 3.89 8.31
CA CYS A 200 9.24 3.14 9.38
C CYS A 200 10.22 2.11 9.97
N PRO A 201 10.41 2.07 11.31
CA PRO A 201 11.36 1.16 11.95
C PRO A 201 10.96 -0.32 11.81
N THR A 202 9.71 -0.62 11.43
CA THR A 202 9.18 -1.98 11.33
C THR A 202 9.18 -2.52 9.90
N CYS A 203 8.81 -1.69 8.91
CA CYS A 203 8.60 -2.15 7.53
C CYS A 203 9.35 -1.35 6.46
N GLY A 204 10.13 -0.34 6.88
CA GLY A 204 10.96 0.45 5.97
C GLY A 204 10.22 1.46 5.09
N ALA A 205 8.88 1.54 5.16
CA ALA A 205 8.11 2.51 4.38
C ALA A 205 8.53 3.96 4.70
N LEU A 206 8.73 4.79 3.68
CA LEU A 206 9.07 6.20 3.86
C LEU A 206 7.81 6.99 4.21
N LEU A 207 7.87 7.74 5.31
CA LEU A 207 6.79 8.57 5.82
C LEU A 207 7.26 10.02 5.89
N GLU A 208 6.51 10.91 5.27
CA GLU A 208 6.63 12.35 5.49
C GLU A 208 5.75 12.79 6.66
N HIS A 209 6.25 13.70 7.50
CA HIS A 209 5.51 14.25 8.62
C HIS A 209 4.79 15.55 8.24
N ASP A 210 3.50 15.61 8.50
CA ASP A 210 2.58 16.71 8.13
C ASP A 210 2.84 18.06 8.85
N ARG A 211 3.71 18.04 9.87
CA ARG A 211 4.11 19.18 10.74
C ARG A 211 2.99 19.67 11.68
N VAL A 212 1.82 19.05 11.63
CA VAL A 212 0.64 19.38 12.45
C VAL A 212 0.43 18.32 13.52
N SER A 213 0.54 17.05 13.13
CA SER A 213 0.41 15.89 14.01
C SER A 213 1.47 15.89 15.11
N CYS A 214 1.17 15.15 16.18
CA CYS A 214 2.11 14.96 17.27
C CYS A 214 3.30 14.08 16.81
N ARG A 215 4.34 14.00 17.64
CA ARG A 215 5.54 13.20 17.34
C ARG A 215 5.26 11.71 17.06
N TYR A 216 4.10 11.17 17.42
CA TYR A 216 3.73 9.79 17.15
C TYR A 216 2.93 9.69 15.86
N VAL A 217 3.43 8.89 14.93
CA VAL A 217 2.78 8.63 13.64
C VAL A 217 2.45 7.15 13.53
N THR A 218 1.42 6.82 12.76
CA THR A 218 1.05 5.45 12.44
C THR A 218 1.47 5.15 11.00
N CYS A 219 2.23 4.06 10.82
CA CYS A 219 2.65 3.63 9.50
C CYS A 219 1.43 3.16 8.68
N PRO A 220 1.13 3.75 7.51
CA PRO A 220 0.01 3.29 6.70
C PRO A 220 0.20 1.86 6.18
N ARG A 221 1.46 1.45 5.91
CA ARG A 221 1.83 0.13 5.38
C ARG A 221 1.69 -1.01 6.40
N CYS A 222 2.25 -0.85 7.60
CA CYS A 222 2.28 -1.92 8.61
C CYS A 222 1.43 -1.66 9.86
N LYS A 223 0.74 -0.51 9.91
CA LYS A 223 -0.10 -0.05 11.02
C LYS A 223 0.63 0.12 12.37
N ALA A 224 1.95 -0.08 12.41
CA ALA A 224 2.75 0.18 13.62
C ALA A 224 2.84 1.68 13.91
N SER A 225 2.58 2.07 15.16
CA SER A 225 2.78 3.43 15.64
C SER A 225 4.18 3.60 16.24
N PHE A 226 4.87 4.67 15.85
CA PHE A 226 6.23 4.98 16.31
C PHE A 226 6.45 6.48 16.48
N CYS A 227 7.46 6.84 17.28
CA CYS A 227 7.90 8.20 17.48
C CYS A 227 8.77 8.66 16.30
N PHE A 228 8.33 9.70 15.60
CA PHE A 228 9.04 10.28 14.47
C PHE A 228 10.38 10.94 14.86
N ALA A 229 10.58 11.26 16.14
CA ALA A 229 11.85 11.82 16.61
C ALA A 229 12.91 10.75 16.87
N CYS A 230 12.57 9.69 17.60
CA CYS A 230 13.53 8.67 18.05
C CYS A 230 13.40 7.31 17.38
N LEU A 231 12.41 7.11 16.52
CA LEU A 231 12.12 5.86 15.80
C LEU A 231 11.75 4.65 16.66
N ASN A 232 11.56 4.84 17.97
CA ASN A 232 11.02 3.79 18.84
C ASN A 232 9.51 3.64 18.65
N LEU A 233 9.00 2.42 18.80
CA LEU A 233 7.56 2.16 18.84
C LEU A 233 6.91 2.97 19.98
N SER A 234 5.72 3.52 19.74
CA SER A 234 5.08 4.45 20.68
C SER A 234 4.94 3.86 22.10
N LYS A 235 4.67 2.56 22.20
CA LYS A 235 4.59 1.82 23.47
C LYS A 235 5.86 1.88 24.33
N LEU A 236 7.04 2.02 23.71
CA LEU A 236 8.32 2.13 24.40
C LEU A 236 8.58 3.55 24.90
N CYS A 237 7.95 4.56 24.29
CA CYS A 237 8.09 5.96 24.67
C CYS A 237 7.08 6.39 25.74
N LEU A 238 5.99 5.63 25.93
CA LEU A 238 4.88 5.96 26.84
C LEU A 238 5.03 5.35 28.25
N THR A 239 6.25 4.99 28.67
CA THR A 239 6.48 4.44 30.01
C THR A 239 6.34 5.50 31.11
N PRO A 240 5.91 5.13 32.35
CA PRO A 240 5.72 6.07 33.47
C PRO A 240 6.92 6.99 33.77
N SER A 241 8.15 6.51 33.54
CA SER A 241 9.39 7.28 33.74
C SER A 241 9.73 8.25 32.61
N SER A 242 9.04 8.18 31.45
CA SER A 242 9.37 8.94 30.24
C SER A 242 8.32 10.00 29.85
N TYR A 243 7.25 10.17 30.63
CA TYR A 243 6.21 11.19 30.38
C TYR A 243 6.76 12.63 30.32
N PHE A 244 7.89 12.88 31.00
CA PHE A 244 8.55 14.20 31.05
C PHE A 244 9.87 14.25 30.26
N THR A 245 10.33 13.14 29.70
CA THR A 245 11.62 13.09 29.00
C THR A 245 11.42 13.32 27.51
N GLN A 246 11.94 14.44 27.02
CA GLN A 246 11.90 14.76 25.61
C GLN A 246 12.71 13.73 24.82
N CYS A 247 12.07 13.10 23.83
CA CYS A 247 12.76 12.12 23.00
C CYS A 247 13.89 12.80 22.22
N HIS A 248 15.11 12.28 22.34
CA HIS A 248 16.22 12.73 21.51
C HIS A 248 15.94 12.43 20.04
N VAL A 249 16.14 13.43 19.18
CA VAL A 249 16.04 13.25 17.73
C VAL A 249 17.24 12.43 17.26
N VAL A 250 16.99 11.24 16.74
CA VAL A 250 18.05 10.37 16.21
C VAL A 250 18.48 10.81 14.80
N PRO A 251 19.70 10.49 14.35
CA PRO A 251 20.17 10.82 13.00
C PRO A 251 19.25 10.31 11.87
N VAL A 252 19.51 10.82 10.66
CA VAL A 252 18.91 10.28 9.43
C VAL A 252 19.28 8.81 9.29
N GLN A 253 18.31 8.00 8.88
CA GLN A 253 18.51 6.55 8.69
C GLN A 253 19.45 6.29 7.50
N THR A 254 20.49 5.51 7.73
CA THR A 254 21.45 5.06 6.70
C THR A 254 21.11 3.69 6.12
N SER A 255 20.13 3.00 6.71
CA SER A 255 19.61 1.71 6.25
C SER A 255 18.09 1.67 6.39
N ILE A 256 17.43 0.87 5.54
CA ILE A 256 15.98 0.65 5.58
C ILE A 256 15.72 -0.78 6.06
N PRO A 257 14.93 -0.98 7.12
CA PRO A 257 14.63 -2.32 7.62
C PRO A 257 13.82 -3.12 6.61
N VAL A 258 14.15 -4.40 6.47
CA VAL A 258 13.41 -5.37 5.64
C VAL A 258 12.13 -5.77 6.36
N TRP A 259 11.00 -5.76 5.65
CA TRP A 259 9.73 -6.11 6.26
C TRP A 259 9.49 -7.62 6.23
N HIS A 260 9.72 -8.27 7.37
CA HIS A 260 9.31 -9.66 7.56
C HIS A 260 7.82 -9.70 7.94
N LYS A 261 6.95 -9.90 6.95
CA LYS A 261 5.54 -10.24 7.21
C LYS A 261 5.51 -11.57 7.97
N LYS A 262 4.91 -11.56 9.15
CA LYS A 262 4.55 -12.80 9.88
C LYS A 262 3.27 -13.37 9.30
#